data_AF-A0A662PXK0-F1
#
_entry.id   AF-A0A662PXK0-F1
#
_cell.length_a   1.000
_cell.length_b   1.000
_cell.length_c   1.000
_cell.angle_alpha   90.00
_cell.angle_beta   90.00
_cell.angle_gamma   90.00
#
_symmetry.space_group_name_H-M   'P 1'
#
loop_
_entity.id
_entity.type
_entity.pdbx_description
1 polymer ?
#
loop_
_entity_poly.entity_id
_entity_poly.type
_entity_poly.pdbx_seq_one_letter_code
_entity_poly.pdbx_strand_id
1 'polypeptide(L)'
;MSSWASKISGESKWFKASQLERQGKLEEAMNLYLEEAREQEAKSLALSALSMLSAAKCAAKLGKENASEYFKEAGRRYEKYGDSIISISPNSSAWAYKMASRCYNWAGDQESADSMLKKAESLLEKVGEKAERYFPLFKQYRPKKDKK
;
A
#
# COMPACT_ATOMS: atom_id res chain seq x y z
N MET A 1 33.83 15.54 16.72
CA MET A 1 33.54 14.15 17.11
C MET A 1 32.15 13.78 16.63
N SER A 2 32.06 13.08 15.51
CA SER A 2 30.79 12.64 14.91
C SER A 2 30.31 11.39 15.66
N SER A 3 29.28 11.55 16.51
CA SER A 3 28.70 10.43 17.25
C SER A 3 28.16 9.37 16.29
N TRP A 4 28.32 8.09 16.63
CA TRP A 4 27.70 6.97 15.91
C TRP A 4 26.18 7.18 15.74
N ALA A 5 25.54 7.89 16.67
CA ALA A 5 24.14 8.29 16.60
C ALA A 5 23.81 9.25 15.44
N SER A 6 24.75 10.11 15.00
CA SER A 6 24.51 10.99 13.84
C SER A 6 24.57 10.25 12.50
N LYS A 7 25.26 9.09 12.44
CA LYS A 7 25.15 8.17 11.29
C LYS A 7 23.83 7.41 11.26
N ILE A 8 23.19 7.21 12.42
CA ILE A 8 21.85 6.62 12.53
C ILE A 8 20.75 7.70 12.36
N SER A 9 21.08 8.99 12.49
CA SER A 9 20.14 10.08 12.17
C SER A 9 19.71 10.16 10.70
N GLY A 10 20.28 9.31 9.84
CA GLY A 10 19.78 9.00 8.49
C GLY A 10 18.69 7.94 8.45
N GLU A 11 17.92 7.76 9.52
CA GLU A 11 16.72 6.92 9.52
C GLU A 11 15.72 7.48 8.50
N SER A 12 15.27 6.63 7.56
CA SER A 12 14.28 7.03 6.55
C SER A 12 13.03 7.60 7.23
N LYS A 13 12.36 8.57 6.61
CA LYS A 13 11.13 9.16 7.20
C LYS A 13 10.09 8.07 7.40
N TRP A 14 10.08 7.06 6.53
CA TRP A 14 9.29 5.84 6.72
C TRP A 14 9.54 5.13 8.07
N PHE A 15 10.81 4.95 8.45
CA PHE A 15 11.16 4.28 9.70
C PHE A 15 10.73 5.12 10.91
N LYS A 16 11.00 6.42 10.88
CA LYS A 16 10.55 7.36 11.91
C LYS A 16 9.02 7.38 12.03
N ALA A 17 8.31 7.40 10.89
CA ALA A 17 6.86 7.33 10.85
C ALA A 17 6.34 6.02 11.47
N SER A 18 6.99 4.89 11.22
CA SER A 18 6.61 3.59 11.80
C SER A 18 6.77 3.57 13.32
N GLN A 19 7.82 4.20 13.86
CA GLN A 19 7.98 4.34 15.31
C GLN A 19 6.86 5.18 15.91
N LEU A 20 6.50 6.31 15.28
CA LEU A 20 5.43 7.18 15.72
C LEU A 20 4.05 6.50 15.65
N GLU A 21 3.80 5.72 14.59
CA GLU A 21 2.58 4.91 14.45
C GLU A 21 2.45 3.93 15.63
N ARG A 22 3.53 3.24 15.99
CA ARG A 22 3.57 2.30 17.13
C ARG A 22 3.35 2.98 18.47
N GLN A 23 3.73 4.26 18.60
CA GLN A 23 3.50 5.08 19.78
C GLN A 23 2.08 5.68 19.82
N GLY A 24 1.23 5.43 18.81
CA GLY A 24 -0.11 5.99 18.71
C GLY A 24 -0.15 7.44 18.21
N LYS A 25 1.00 8.00 17.81
CA LYS A 25 1.11 9.35 17.22
C LYS A 25 0.77 9.32 15.74
N LEU A 26 -0.47 8.93 15.44
CA LEU A 26 -0.92 8.58 14.10
C LEU A 26 -0.87 9.77 13.12
N GLU A 27 -1.13 11.00 13.58
CA GLU A 27 -1.13 12.17 12.71
C GLU A 27 0.28 12.57 12.27
N GLU A 28 1.24 12.56 13.20
CA GLU A 28 2.66 12.79 12.90
C GLU A 28 3.21 11.69 11.96
N ALA A 29 2.85 10.42 12.24
CA ALA A 29 3.23 9.30 11.39
C ALA A 29 2.66 9.44 9.97
N MET A 30 1.38 9.79 9.85
CA MET A 30 0.72 10.00 8.56
C MET A 30 1.44 11.07 7.73
N ASN A 31 1.77 12.21 8.32
CA ASN A 31 2.44 13.31 7.61
C ASN A 31 3.82 12.90 7.08
N LEU A 32 4.61 12.18 7.89
CA LEU A 32 5.91 11.67 7.47
C LEU A 32 5.78 10.61 6.36
N TYR A 33 4.78 9.74 6.42
CA TYR A 33 4.51 8.78 5.35
C TYR A 33 4.10 9.46 4.04
N LEU A 34 3.29 10.52 4.08
CA LEU A 34 2.93 11.31 2.89
C LEU A 34 4.15 12.02 2.28
N GLU A 35 5.05 12.53 3.12
CA GLU A 35 6.28 13.15 2.67
C GLU A 35 7.23 12.14 2.01
N GLU A 36 7.47 11.00 2.67
CA GLU A 36 8.26 9.90 2.10
C GLU A 36 7.66 9.40 0.78
N ALA A 37 6.33 9.25 0.71
CA ALA A 37 5.65 8.81 -0.50
C ALA A 37 5.96 9.73 -1.70
N ARG A 38 5.97 11.05 -1.49
CA ARG A 38 6.31 12.03 -2.53
C ARG A 38 7.78 11.97 -2.93
N GLU A 39 8.69 11.89 -1.97
CA GLU A 39 10.13 11.84 -2.25
C GLU A 39 10.58 10.56 -2.96
N GLN A 40 9.92 9.44 -2.65
CA GLN A 40 10.22 8.15 -3.27
C GLN A 40 9.60 8.01 -4.66
N GLU A 41 8.66 8.87 -5.07
CA GLU A 41 7.97 8.71 -6.36
C GLU A 41 8.93 8.73 -7.56
N ALA A 42 10.02 9.51 -7.47
CA ALA A 42 11.06 9.57 -8.50
C ALA A 42 12.16 8.50 -8.34
N LYS A 43 12.27 7.87 -7.16
CA LYS A 43 13.38 6.96 -6.80
C LYS A 43 12.97 5.50 -6.79
N SER A 44 11.81 5.21 -6.21
CA SER A 44 11.25 3.88 -6.02
C SER A 44 9.73 3.96 -5.94
N LEU A 45 9.06 3.60 -7.04
CA LEU A 45 7.59 3.51 -7.08
C LEU A 45 7.05 2.55 -6.02
N ALA A 46 7.77 1.47 -5.70
CA ALA A 46 7.39 0.51 -4.67
C ALA A 46 7.36 1.14 -3.27
N LEU A 47 8.42 1.88 -2.88
CA LEU A 47 8.47 2.56 -1.58
C LEU A 47 7.48 3.72 -1.53
N SER A 48 7.29 4.40 -2.66
CA SER A 48 6.28 5.44 -2.80
C SER A 48 4.87 4.91 -2.53
N ALA A 49 4.50 3.77 -3.14
CA ALA A 49 3.21 3.12 -2.93
C ALA A 49 3.04 2.59 -1.50
N LEU A 50 4.08 1.96 -0.94
CA LEU A 50 4.05 1.46 0.43
C LEU A 50 3.86 2.59 1.45
N SER A 51 4.60 3.68 1.29
CA SER A 51 4.50 4.85 2.17
C SER A 51 3.10 5.47 2.09
N MET A 52 2.53 5.58 0.88
CA MET A 52 1.18 6.09 0.70
C MET A 52 0.12 5.21 1.36
N LEU A 53 0.27 3.88 1.26
CA LEU A 53 -0.61 2.94 1.93
C LEU A 53 -0.52 3.07 3.46
N SER A 54 0.68 3.24 4.02
CA SER A 54 0.84 3.46 5.46
C SER A 54 0.18 4.76 5.92
N ALA A 55 0.29 5.84 5.14
CA ALA A 55 -0.44 7.08 5.39
C ALA A 55 -1.97 6.86 5.36
N ALA A 56 -2.49 6.16 4.36
CA ALA A 56 -3.92 5.85 4.23
C ALA A 56 -4.45 5.07 5.43
N LYS A 57 -3.69 4.09 5.93
CA LYS A 57 -4.04 3.34 7.14
C LYS A 57 -4.07 4.22 8.39
N CYS A 58 -3.12 5.14 8.54
CA CYS A 58 -3.11 6.10 9.64
C CYS A 58 -4.33 7.03 9.57
N ALA A 59 -4.65 7.56 8.38
CA ALA A 59 -5.83 8.38 8.16
C ALA A 59 -7.13 7.64 8.51
N ALA A 60 -7.25 6.37 8.11
CA ALA A 60 -8.39 5.53 8.45
C ALA A 60 -8.53 5.27 9.95
N LYS A 61 -7.41 5.00 10.65
CA LYS A 61 -7.39 4.83 12.11
C LYS A 61 -7.78 6.13 12.85
N LEU A 62 -7.45 7.28 12.28
CA LEU A 62 -7.85 8.59 12.78
C LEU A 62 -9.30 8.97 12.45
N GLY A 63 -9.99 8.18 11.63
CA GLY A 63 -11.35 8.48 11.18
C GLY A 63 -11.43 9.67 10.21
N LYS A 64 -10.35 10.00 9.50
CA LYS A 64 -10.37 11.11 8.52
C LYS A 64 -11.26 10.75 7.33
N GLU A 65 -12.14 11.67 6.94
CA GLU A 65 -13.07 11.48 5.81
C GLU A 65 -12.37 11.19 4.48
N ASN A 66 -11.18 11.78 4.29
CA ASN A 66 -10.38 11.62 3.07
C ASN A 66 -9.49 10.35 3.07
N ALA A 67 -9.65 9.43 4.02
CA ALA A 67 -8.87 8.19 4.04
C ALA A 67 -9.07 7.34 2.77
N SER A 68 -10.27 7.37 2.19
CA SER A 68 -10.59 6.68 0.93
C SER A 68 -9.77 7.21 -0.24
N GLU A 69 -9.53 8.53 -0.31
CA GLU A 69 -8.72 9.15 -1.35
C GLU A 69 -7.26 8.71 -1.26
N TYR A 70 -6.71 8.62 -0.05
CA TYR A 70 -5.35 8.10 0.15
C TYR A 70 -5.21 6.63 -0.23
N PHE A 71 -6.23 5.80 0.06
CA PHE A 71 -6.24 4.43 -0.43
C PHE A 71 -6.30 4.36 -1.96
N LYS A 72 -7.12 5.20 -2.60
CA LYS A 72 -7.20 5.26 -4.07
C LYS A 72 -5.85 5.65 -4.69
N GLU A 73 -5.18 6.63 -4.11
CA GLU A 73 -3.86 7.08 -4.57
C GLU A 73 -2.76 6.03 -4.31
N ALA A 74 -2.80 5.32 -3.18
CA ALA A 74 -1.92 4.17 -2.96
C ALA A 74 -2.15 3.07 -4.02
N GLY A 75 -3.41 2.82 -4.39
CA GLY A 75 -3.77 1.90 -5.46
C GLY A 75 -3.14 2.27 -6.80
N ARG A 76 -3.27 3.54 -7.20
CA ARG A 76 -2.66 4.06 -8.44
C ARG A 76 -1.14 3.91 -8.47
N ARG A 77 -0.47 4.17 -7.34
CA ARG A 77 0.99 4.02 -7.24
C ARG A 77 1.43 2.57 -7.36
N TYR A 78 0.69 1.64 -6.76
CA TYR A 78 0.95 0.20 -6.94
C TYR A 78 0.68 -0.28 -8.36
N GLU A 79 -0.37 0.22 -9.02
CA GLU A 79 -0.63 -0.06 -10.43
C GLU A 79 0.52 0.42 -11.31
N LYS A 80 0.93 1.69 -11.15
CA LYS A 80 2.09 2.27 -11.86
C LYS A 80 3.38 1.49 -11.61
N TYR A 81 3.60 1.03 -10.37
CA TYR A 81 4.72 0.16 -10.05
C TYR A 81 4.63 -1.15 -10.82
N GLY A 82 3.50 -1.85 -10.76
CA GLY A 82 3.30 -3.11 -11.49
C GLY A 82 3.50 -2.97 -13.00
N ASP A 83 2.97 -1.91 -13.59
CA ASP A 83 3.14 -1.62 -15.02
C ASP A 83 4.62 -1.37 -15.37
N SER A 84 5.38 -0.71 -14.50
CA SER A 84 6.79 -0.38 -14.75
C SER A 84 7.75 -1.58 -14.74
N ILE A 85 7.37 -2.67 -14.07
CA ILE A 85 8.23 -3.84 -13.87
C ILE A 85 7.69 -5.12 -14.51
N ILE A 86 6.61 -5.05 -15.29
CA ILE A 86 5.95 -6.22 -15.89
C ILE A 86 6.86 -7.05 -16.79
N SER A 87 7.76 -6.41 -17.55
CA SER A 87 8.72 -7.07 -18.42
C SER A 87 9.93 -7.65 -17.68
N ILE A 88 10.21 -7.16 -16.47
CA ILE A 88 11.38 -7.54 -15.67
C ILE A 88 11.00 -8.65 -14.67
N SER A 89 9.87 -8.48 -13.99
CA SER A 89 9.38 -9.41 -12.97
C SER A 89 7.85 -9.49 -13.02
N PRO A 90 7.30 -10.41 -13.84
CA PRO A 90 5.87 -10.66 -13.91
C PRO A 90 5.25 -10.99 -12.54
N ASN A 91 5.91 -11.82 -11.72
CA ASN A 91 5.43 -12.19 -10.39
C ASN A 91 5.33 -10.97 -9.45
N SER A 92 6.34 -10.10 -9.45
CA SER A 92 6.32 -8.88 -8.63
C SER A 92 5.26 -7.89 -9.12
N SER A 93 5.01 -7.86 -10.43
CA SER A 93 3.97 -7.03 -11.03
C SER A 93 2.57 -7.54 -10.67
N ALA A 94 2.36 -8.86 -10.70
CA ALA A 94 1.12 -9.47 -10.22
C ALA A 94 0.90 -9.20 -8.72
N TRP A 95 1.96 -9.24 -7.90
CA TRP A 95 1.87 -8.82 -6.50
C TRP A 95 1.48 -7.35 -6.36
N ALA A 96 2.07 -6.44 -7.16
CA ALA A 96 1.73 -5.02 -7.15
C ALA A 96 0.27 -4.79 -7.53
N TYR A 97 -0.25 -5.46 -8.57
CA TYR A 97 -1.67 -5.40 -8.94
C TYR A 97 -2.60 -5.94 -7.84
N LYS A 98 -2.22 -7.02 -7.15
CA LYS A 98 -2.98 -7.50 -5.98
C LYS A 98 -3.00 -6.46 -4.86
N MET A 99 -1.90 -5.75 -4.63
CA MET A 99 -1.85 -4.65 -3.66
C MET A 99 -2.70 -3.46 -4.10
N ALA A 100 -2.67 -3.10 -5.38
CA ALA A 100 -3.54 -2.06 -5.94
C ALA A 100 -5.02 -2.41 -5.76
N SER A 101 -5.41 -3.64 -6.07
CA SER A 101 -6.77 -4.15 -5.88
C SER A 101 -7.24 -4.02 -4.42
N ARG A 102 -6.40 -4.37 -3.44
CA ARG A 102 -6.72 -4.20 -2.01
C ARG A 102 -6.92 -2.73 -1.63
N CYS A 103 -6.07 -1.84 -2.16
CA CYS A 103 -6.18 -0.42 -1.91
C CYS A 103 -7.49 0.15 -2.48
N TYR A 104 -7.83 -0.20 -3.72
CA TYR A 104 -9.10 0.21 -4.33
C TYR A 104 -10.32 -0.33 -3.57
N ASN A 105 -10.27 -1.58 -3.08
CA ASN A 105 -11.33 -2.12 -2.20
C ASN A 105 -11.48 -1.29 -0.91
N TRP A 106 -10.37 -0.90 -0.25
CA TRP A 106 -10.44 -0.03 0.93
C TRP A 106 -10.94 1.38 0.61
N ALA A 107 -10.73 1.85 -0.62
CA ALA A 107 -11.29 3.11 -1.10
C ALA A 107 -12.78 3.02 -1.50
N GLY A 108 -13.37 1.82 -1.56
CA GLY A 108 -14.73 1.59 -2.07
C GLY A 108 -14.84 1.60 -3.59
N ASP A 109 -13.71 1.57 -4.31
CA ASP A 109 -13.64 1.57 -5.78
C ASP A 109 -13.60 0.13 -6.31
N GLN A 110 -14.76 -0.53 -6.31
CA GLN A 110 -14.87 -1.96 -6.66
C GLN A 110 -14.44 -2.22 -8.12
N GLU A 111 -14.79 -1.32 -9.04
CA GLU A 111 -14.47 -1.47 -10.46
C GLU A 111 -12.95 -1.50 -10.69
N SER A 112 -12.22 -0.54 -10.10
CA SER A 112 -10.76 -0.52 -10.18
C SER A 112 -10.15 -1.72 -9.47
N ALA A 113 -10.73 -2.14 -8.34
CA ALA A 113 -10.25 -3.30 -7.60
C ALA A 113 -10.35 -4.60 -8.42
N ASP A 114 -11.47 -4.83 -9.08
CA ASP A 114 -11.72 -6.02 -9.91
C ASP A 114 -10.85 -6.00 -11.17
N SER A 115 -10.67 -4.83 -11.79
CA SER A 115 -9.77 -4.63 -12.92
C SER A 115 -8.33 -5.02 -12.59
N MET A 116 -7.81 -4.56 -11.44
CA MET A 116 -6.45 -4.90 -11.01
C MET A 116 -6.30 -6.38 -10.68
N LEU A 117 -7.31 -7.00 -10.07
CA LEU A 117 -7.27 -8.43 -9.79
C LEU A 117 -7.22 -9.26 -11.08
N LYS A 118 -8.03 -8.90 -12.09
CA LYS A 118 -7.99 -9.53 -13.41
C LYS A 118 -6.63 -9.38 -14.09
N LYS A 119 -5.98 -8.20 -14.01
CA LYS A 119 -4.61 -7.99 -14.51
C LYS A 119 -3.63 -8.96 -13.83
N ALA A 120 -3.71 -9.10 -12.50
CA ALA A 120 -2.83 -10.00 -11.74
C ALA A 120 -3.02 -11.47 -12.12
N GLU A 121 -4.26 -11.93 -12.24
CA GLU A 121 -4.60 -13.31 -12.58
C GLU A 121 -4.16 -13.66 -14.00
N SER A 122 -4.47 -12.80 -14.98
CA SER A 122 -4.03 -12.99 -16.37
C SER A 122 -2.51 -13.03 -16.50
N LEU A 123 -1.81 -12.21 -15.71
CA LEU A 123 -0.35 -12.20 -15.72
C LEU A 123 0.23 -13.52 -15.17
N LEU A 124 -0.31 -14.03 -14.05
CA LEU A 124 0.14 -15.29 -13.46
C LEU A 124 -0.17 -16.50 -14.34
N GLU A 125 -1.35 -16.52 -14.98
CA GLU A 125 -1.73 -17.56 -15.93
C GLU A 125 -0.73 -17.66 -17.10
N LYS A 126 -0.31 -16.51 -17.64
CA LYS A 126 0.69 -16.43 -18.72
C LYS A 126 2.09 -16.87 -18.30
N VAL A 127 2.43 -16.73 -17.02
CA VAL A 127 3.75 -17.11 -16.48
C VAL A 127 3.82 -18.60 -16.14
N GLY A 128 2.69 -19.33 -16.20
CA GLY A 128 2.66 -20.78 -16.00
C GLY A 128 2.77 -21.23 -14.55
N GLU A 129 2.72 -20.30 -13.58
CA GLU A 129 2.49 -20.67 -12.18
C GLU A 129 1.04 -21.13 -12.05
N LYS A 130 0.83 -22.43 -11.82
CA LYS A 130 -0.45 -22.96 -11.33
C LYS A 130 -0.84 -22.11 -10.11
N ALA A 131 -1.87 -21.29 -10.26
CA ALA A 131 -2.36 -20.41 -9.23
C ALA A 131 -2.59 -21.20 -7.93
N GLU A 132 -1.66 -21.11 -6.98
CA GLU A 132 -1.95 -21.49 -5.61
C GLU A 132 -3.10 -20.58 -5.16
N ARG A 133 -4.26 -21.21 -4.93
CA ARG A 133 -5.49 -20.56 -4.46
C ARG A 133 -5.12 -19.56 -3.36
N TYR A 134 -5.30 -18.29 -3.66
CA TYR A 134 -5.10 -17.22 -2.69
C TYR A 134 -6.10 -17.41 -1.53
N PHE A 135 -5.60 -17.86 -0.38
CA PHE A 135 -6.34 -17.86 0.87
C PHE A 135 -6.11 -16.53 1.58
N PRO A 136 -7.15 -15.71 1.84
CA PRO A 136 -6.98 -14.50 2.63
C PRO A 136 -6.57 -14.90 4.06
N LEU A 137 -5.40 -14.41 4.51
CA LEU A 137 -4.87 -14.61 5.87
C LEU A 137 -5.78 -14.02 6.97
N PHE A 138 -6.76 -13.19 6.60
CA PHE A 138 -7.72 -12.58 7.51
C PHE A 138 -9.14 -12.69 6.95
N LYS A 139 -10.11 -12.93 7.84
CA LYS A 139 -11.53 -12.91 7.49
C LYS A 139 -11.92 -11.51 7.01
N GLN A 140 -12.64 -11.43 5.88
CA GLN A 140 -13.27 -10.21 5.40
C GLN A 140 -14.14 -9.61 6.51
N TYR A 141 -13.99 -8.30 6.76
CA TYR A 141 -14.84 -7.59 7.71
C TYR A 141 -16.29 -7.60 7.20
N ARG A 142 -17.21 -8.14 8.00
CA ARG A 142 -18.65 -8.03 7.78
C ARG A 142 -19.25 -7.18 8.91
N PRO A 143 -19.90 -6.05 8.61
CA PRO A 143 -20.66 -5.35 9.63
C PRO A 143 -21.78 -6.26 10.14
N LYS A 144 -21.97 -6.31 11.46
CA LYS A 144 -23.09 -7.01 12.09
C LYS A 144 -24.38 -6.39 11.55
N LYS A 145 -25.18 -7.15 10.81
CA LYS A 145 -26.58 -6.80 10.59
C LYS A 145 -27.28 -6.84 11.96
N ASP A 146 -27.77 -5.70 12.40
CA ASP A 146 -28.69 -5.61 13.53
C ASP A 146 -29.86 -6.56 13.29
N LYS A 147 -30.06 -7.48 14.22
CA LYS A 147 -31.28 -8.27 14.31
C LYS A 147 -32.33 -7.36 14.96
N LYS A 148 -33.28 -6.87 14.16
CA LYS A 148 -34.61 -6.54 14.65
C LYS A 148 -35.47 -7.80 14.65
#